data_AF-A0A6J4HJP7-F1
#
_entry.id   AF-A0A6J4HJP7-F1
#
_cell.length_a   1.000
_cell.length_b   1.000
_cell.length_c   1.000
_cell.angle_alpha   90.00
_cell.angle_beta   90.00
_cell.angle_gamma   90.00
#
_symmetry.space_group_name_H-M   'P 1'
#
loop_
_entity.id
_entity.type
_entity.pdbx_description
1 polymer ?
#
loop_
_entity_poly.entity_id
_entity_poly.type
_entity_poly.pdbx_seq_one_letter_code
_entity_poly.pdbx_strand_id
1 'polypeptide(L)'
;MKIKLKSVLAGVLALAQSSAIAAIAATAITTTPAPAQAQIAPITELFPVLSGVELTTQQKITLAELASTVQTQFEQIITADQRKQFQAALGQGKGFGEALAATNITPDQQKQLQGVFVSVRTQLVSTFTPAQRQKILENVRSLLQL
;
A
#
# COMPACT_ATOMS: atom_id res chain seq x y z
N MET A 1 -28.75 24.93 -49.38
CA MET A 1 -28.98 23.83 -48.43
C MET A 1 -28.31 24.17 -47.08
N LYS A 2 -29.00 24.94 -46.23
CA LYS A 2 -29.34 24.63 -44.82
C LYS A 2 -28.24 23.93 -43.99
N ILE A 3 -27.41 24.76 -43.36
CA ILE A 3 -26.53 24.45 -42.22
C ILE A 3 -27.42 24.30 -40.97
N LYS A 4 -27.22 23.24 -40.17
CA LYS A 4 -27.83 23.12 -38.84
C LYS A 4 -26.74 23.06 -37.76
N LEU A 5 -26.58 24.22 -37.13
CA LEU A 5 -25.88 24.48 -35.88
C LEU A 5 -26.70 23.88 -34.72
N LYS A 6 -26.06 23.25 -33.73
CA LYS A 6 -26.67 23.02 -32.40
C LYS A 6 -25.81 23.71 -31.34
N SER A 7 -26.46 24.68 -30.69
CA SER A 7 -26.13 25.46 -29.49
C SER A 7 -25.39 24.67 -28.40
N VAL A 8 -24.35 25.20 -27.74
CA VAL A 8 -24.31 26.28 -26.70
C VAL A 8 -25.08 25.92 -25.42
N LEU A 9 -24.34 25.75 -24.32
CA LEU A 9 -24.62 26.27 -22.96
C LEU A 9 -23.30 26.12 -22.16
N ALA A 10 -22.49 27.18 -22.01
CA ALA A 10 -22.61 28.24 -21.01
C ALA A 10 -22.43 27.74 -19.57
N GLY A 11 -21.23 27.94 -19.03
CA GLY A 11 -20.91 27.91 -17.61
C GLY A 11 -19.89 29.00 -17.33
N VAL A 12 -20.38 30.13 -16.84
CA VAL A 12 -19.69 31.40 -16.61
C VAL A 12 -18.56 31.24 -15.58
N LEU A 13 -17.34 31.67 -15.92
CA LEU A 13 -16.34 32.06 -14.93
C LEU A 13 -16.14 33.56 -15.03
N ALA A 14 -16.69 34.29 -14.06
CA ALA A 14 -16.47 35.72 -13.90
C ALA A 14 -15.03 35.95 -13.42
N LEU A 15 -14.16 36.52 -14.25
CA LEU A 15 -12.91 37.12 -13.82
C LEU A 15 -13.01 38.64 -13.99
N ALA A 16 -12.77 39.33 -12.88
CA ALA A 16 -12.72 40.78 -12.77
C ALA A 16 -11.64 41.38 -13.68
N GLN A 17 -11.97 42.55 -14.24
CA GLN A 17 -11.05 43.47 -14.93
C GLN A 17 -10.08 44.11 -13.90
N SER A 18 -8.87 44.60 -14.18
CA SER A 18 -8.32 45.28 -15.36
C SER A 18 -6.78 45.27 -15.38
N SER A 19 -6.26 45.33 -16.61
CA SER A 19 -5.07 46.08 -17.10
C SER A 19 -3.67 45.83 -16.51
N ALA A 20 -2.82 45.16 -17.30
CA ALA A 20 -1.62 45.77 -17.91
C ALA A 20 -0.91 44.75 -18.82
N ILE A 21 -0.62 45.17 -20.05
CA ILE A 21 0.07 44.37 -21.07
C ILE A 21 1.56 44.34 -20.74
N ALA A 22 2.09 43.16 -20.46
CA ALA A 22 3.51 42.86 -20.61
C ALA A 22 3.61 41.54 -21.39
N ALA A 23 4.07 41.64 -22.63
CA ALA A 23 4.37 40.49 -23.46
C ALA A 23 5.49 39.67 -22.81
N ILE A 24 5.15 38.50 -22.30
CA ILE A 24 6.09 37.45 -21.92
C ILE A 24 5.71 36.25 -22.78
N ALA A 25 6.62 35.86 -23.67
CA ALA A 25 6.51 34.64 -24.45
C ALA A 25 6.31 33.47 -23.47
N ALA A 26 5.08 32.99 -23.36
CA ALA A 26 4.75 31.81 -22.58
C ALA A 26 5.28 30.58 -23.31
N THR A 27 6.54 30.23 -23.09
CA THR A 27 6.97 28.83 -23.12
C THR A 27 6.13 28.10 -22.08
N ALA A 28 5.02 27.51 -22.54
CA ALA A 28 4.25 26.55 -21.77
C ALA A 28 5.13 25.33 -21.53
N ILE A 29 5.93 25.38 -20.46
CA ILE A 29 6.47 24.20 -19.83
C ILE A 29 5.27 23.46 -19.27
N THR A 30 4.77 22.50 -20.03
CA THR A 30 3.89 21.45 -19.52
C THR A 30 4.70 20.63 -18.54
N THR A 31 4.83 21.10 -17.30
CA THR A 31 5.24 20.26 -16.18
C THR A 31 4.09 19.34 -15.89
N THR A 32 4.07 18.19 -16.56
CA THR A 32 3.30 17.03 -16.12
C THR A 32 3.78 16.70 -14.71
N PRO A 33 2.90 16.69 -13.69
CA PRO A 33 3.28 16.13 -12.40
C PRO A 33 3.54 14.65 -12.64
N ALA A 34 4.81 14.25 -12.58
CA ALA A 34 5.18 12.86 -12.51
C ALA A 34 4.40 12.26 -11.33
N PRO A 35 3.62 11.17 -11.52
CA PRO A 35 3.00 10.51 -10.39
C PRO A 35 4.14 10.09 -9.48
N ALA A 36 4.14 10.61 -8.25
CA ALA A 36 4.99 10.09 -7.19
C ALA A 36 4.71 8.59 -7.11
N GLN A 37 5.61 7.79 -7.67
CA GLN A 37 5.62 6.35 -7.46
C GLN A 37 5.88 6.21 -5.97
N ALA A 38 4.81 6.04 -5.19
CA ALA A 38 4.89 5.52 -3.85
C ALA A 38 5.75 4.26 -3.97
N GLN A 39 6.97 4.32 -3.46
CA GLN A 39 7.84 3.16 -3.37
C GLN A 39 7.14 2.22 -2.41
N ILE A 40 6.32 1.33 -2.97
CA ILE A 40 5.75 0.22 -2.23
C ILE A 40 6.98 -0.59 -1.85
N ALA A 41 7.33 -0.60 -0.56
CA ALA A 41 8.36 -1.48 -0.03
C ALA A 41 8.17 -2.87 -0.67
N PRO A 42 9.22 -3.50 -1.23
CA PRO A 42 9.09 -4.81 -1.84
C PRO A 42 8.26 -5.70 -0.93
N ILE A 43 7.24 -6.37 -1.49
CA ILE A 43 6.32 -7.25 -0.75
C ILE A 43 7.06 -8.25 0.14
N THR A 44 8.30 -8.58 -0.22
CA THR A 44 9.24 -9.42 0.54
C THR A 44 9.73 -8.80 1.86
N GLU A 45 9.81 -7.48 1.98
CA GLU A 45 10.07 -6.78 3.27
C GLU A 45 8.86 -6.87 4.19
N LEU A 46 7.64 -6.79 3.64
CA LEU A 46 6.40 -6.95 4.41
C LEU A 46 6.16 -8.41 4.81
N PHE A 47 6.55 -9.34 3.94
CA PHE A 47 6.40 -10.78 4.14
C PHE A 47 7.73 -11.48 3.86
N PRO A 48 8.64 -11.54 4.85
CA PRO A 48 9.96 -12.16 4.69
C PRO A 48 9.88 -13.64 4.27
N VAL A 49 8.76 -14.30 4.59
CA VAL A 49 8.45 -15.67 4.17
C VAL A 49 8.35 -15.83 2.64
N LEU A 50 8.14 -14.75 1.89
CA LEU A 50 8.07 -14.76 0.43
C LEU A 50 9.45 -14.62 -0.24
N SER A 51 10.54 -14.59 0.53
CA SER A 51 11.89 -14.49 -0.01
C SER A 51 12.20 -15.62 -0.99
N GLY A 52 12.63 -15.26 -2.21
CA GLY A 52 12.94 -16.25 -3.26
C GLY A 52 11.73 -16.99 -3.85
N VAL A 53 10.50 -16.54 -3.57
CA VAL A 53 9.29 -17.04 -4.22
C VAL A 53 9.04 -16.19 -5.46
N GLU A 54 9.03 -16.82 -6.64
CA GLU A 54 8.67 -16.11 -7.87
C GLU A 54 7.16 -15.83 -7.88
N LEU A 55 6.79 -14.55 -7.92
CA LEU A 55 5.40 -14.10 -7.86
C LEU A 55 4.95 -13.57 -9.21
N THR A 56 3.78 -13.99 -9.68
CA THR A 56 3.16 -13.41 -10.88
C THR A 56 2.70 -11.98 -10.60
N THR A 57 2.50 -11.18 -11.65
CA THR A 57 1.98 -9.81 -11.54
C THR A 57 0.65 -9.78 -10.77
N GLN A 58 -0.25 -10.71 -11.08
CA GLN A 58 -1.54 -10.80 -10.39
C GLN A 58 -1.37 -11.12 -8.90
N GLN A 59 -0.46 -12.04 -8.55
CA GLN A 59 -0.17 -12.36 -7.15
C GLN A 59 0.40 -11.16 -6.40
N LYS A 60 1.29 -10.38 -7.02
CA LYS A 60 1.82 -9.14 -6.42
C LYS A 60 0.71 -8.12 -6.15
N ILE A 61 -0.24 -7.95 -7.07
CA ILE A 61 -1.39 -7.06 -6.89
C ILE A 61 -2.24 -7.53 -5.70
N THR A 62 -2.64 -8.81 -5.68
CA THR A 62 -3.43 -9.37 -4.58
C THR A 62 -2.73 -9.25 -3.23
N LEU A 63 -1.41 -9.43 -3.19
CA LEU A 63 -0.62 -9.28 -1.98
C LEU A 63 -0.51 -7.82 -1.51
N ALA A 64 -0.42 -6.86 -2.43
CA ALA A 64 -0.43 -5.44 -2.08
C ALA A 64 -1.78 -5.01 -1.50
N GLU A 65 -2.89 -5.46 -2.09
CA GLU A 65 -4.26 -5.23 -1.57
C GLU A 65 -4.44 -5.87 -0.20
N LEU A 66 -3.94 -7.10 -0.03
CA LEU A 66 -3.94 -7.79 1.26
C LEU A 66 -3.12 -7.05 2.31
N ALA A 67 -1.92 -6.60 1.96
CA ALA A 67 -1.07 -5.81 2.85
C ALA A 67 -1.77 -4.53 3.31
N SER A 68 -2.41 -3.78 2.39
CA SER A 68 -3.16 -2.58 2.71
C SER A 68 -4.36 -2.86 3.63
N THR A 69 -5.06 -3.96 3.37
CA THR A 69 -6.18 -4.43 4.20
C THR A 69 -5.73 -4.81 5.61
N VAL A 70 -4.60 -5.50 5.74
CA VAL A 70 -3.99 -5.86 7.02
C VAL A 70 -3.52 -4.62 7.75
N GLN A 71 -2.86 -3.70 7.07
CA GLN A 71 -2.43 -2.43 7.65
C GLN A 71 -3.62 -1.67 8.22
N THR A 72 -4.73 -1.57 7.47
CA THR A 72 -5.94 -0.87 7.93
C THR A 72 -6.54 -1.53 9.16
N GLN A 73 -6.67 -2.87 9.17
CA GLN A 73 -7.18 -3.61 10.35
C GLN A 73 -6.24 -3.49 11.54
N PHE A 74 -4.94 -3.58 11.32
CA PHE A 74 -3.92 -3.39 12.34
C PHE A 74 -4.06 -2.02 12.98
N GLU A 75 -4.14 -0.97 12.15
CA GLU A 75 -4.31 0.42 12.58
C GLU A 75 -5.60 0.70 13.36
N GLN A 76 -6.64 -0.11 13.16
CA GLN A 76 -7.89 -0.05 13.94
C GLN A 76 -7.80 -0.77 15.29
N ILE A 77 -6.94 -1.79 15.40
CA ILE A 77 -6.79 -2.59 16.62
C ILE A 77 -5.80 -1.93 17.59
N ILE A 78 -4.71 -1.35 17.08
CA ILE A 78 -3.66 -0.76 17.89
C ILE A 78 -3.79 0.77 18.01
N THR A 79 -3.24 1.34 19.08
CA THR A 79 -3.29 2.79 19.31
C THR A 79 -2.28 3.54 18.44
N ALA A 80 -2.45 4.86 18.32
CA ALA A 80 -1.51 5.71 17.58
C ALA A 80 -0.08 5.65 18.14
N ASP A 81 0.09 5.56 19.46
CA ASP A 81 1.41 5.45 20.09
C ASP A 81 2.03 4.07 19.85
N GLN A 82 1.24 3.00 19.95
CA GLN A 82 1.69 1.64 19.58
C GLN A 82 2.14 1.60 18.12
N ARG A 83 1.43 2.31 17.22
CA ARG A 83 1.80 2.37 15.79
C ARG A 83 3.16 3.01 15.57
N LYS A 84 3.46 4.09 16.30
CA LYS A 84 4.77 4.74 16.24
C LYS A 84 5.88 3.80 16.75
N GLN A 85 5.65 3.09 17.84
CA GLN A 85 6.61 2.11 18.37
C GLN A 85 6.86 0.98 17.37
N PHE A 86 5.79 0.47 16.76
CA PHE A 86 5.86 -0.56 15.75
C PHE A 86 6.65 -0.10 14.51
N GLN A 87 6.35 1.07 13.96
CA GLN A 87 7.08 1.64 12.83
C GLN A 87 8.55 1.93 13.16
N ALA A 88 8.83 2.42 14.37
CA ALA A 88 10.19 2.64 14.83
C ALA A 88 10.98 1.33 14.93
N ALA A 89 10.36 0.26 15.42
CA ALA A 89 10.97 -1.06 15.49
C ALA A 89 11.26 -1.63 14.10
N LEU A 90 10.33 -1.50 13.15
CA LEU A 90 10.57 -1.87 11.74
C LEU A 90 11.72 -1.04 11.12
N GLY A 91 11.76 0.27 11.37
CA GLY A 91 12.83 1.15 10.90
C GLY A 91 14.21 0.82 11.48
N GLN A 92 14.27 0.07 12.59
CA GLN A 92 15.50 -0.47 13.16
C GLN A 92 15.89 -1.83 12.57
N GLY A 93 15.16 -2.32 11.55
CA GLY A 93 15.40 -3.61 10.91
C GLY A 93 14.85 -4.81 11.70
N LYS A 94 14.02 -4.59 12.73
CA LYS A 94 13.35 -5.69 13.44
C LYS A 94 12.30 -6.32 12.54
N GLY A 95 12.17 -7.65 12.60
CA GLY A 95 11.13 -8.36 11.87
C GLY A 95 9.73 -7.96 12.36
N PHE A 96 8.70 -8.16 11.54
CA PHE A 96 7.31 -7.83 11.89
C PHE A 96 6.89 -8.39 13.25
N GLY A 97 7.22 -9.65 13.56
CA GLY A 97 6.90 -10.28 14.84
C GLY A 97 7.63 -9.65 16.03
N GLU A 98 8.90 -9.31 15.87
CA GLU A 98 9.70 -8.63 16.91
C GLU A 98 9.24 -7.19 17.13
N ALA A 99 8.91 -6.48 16.06
CA ALA A 99 8.34 -5.14 16.11
C ALA A 99 6.99 -5.15 16.83
N LEU A 100 6.16 -6.17 16.57
CA LEU A 100 4.89 -6.35 17.25
C LEU A 100 5.06 -6.70 18.73
N ALA A 101 6.04 -7.55 19.07
CA ALA A 101 6.38 -7.87 20.45
C ALA A 101 6.98 -6.68 21.22
N ALA A 102 7.65 -5.75 20.53
CA ALA A 102 8.17 -4.52 21.10
C ALA A 102 7.07 -3.50 21.42
N THR A 103 5.90 -3.62 20.78
CA THR A 103 4.71 -2.87 21.14
C THR A 103 4.04 -3.46 22.37
N ASN A 104 3.65 -2.62 23.33
CA ASN A 104 2.90 -3.04 24.53
C ASN A 104 1.41 -3.27 24.19
N ILE A 105 1.12 -4.27 23.34
CA ILE A 105 -0.23 -4.67 22.92
C ILE A 105 -0.94 -5.44 24.03
N THR A 106 -2.23 -5.18 24.21
CA THR A 106 -3.05 -5.86 25.22
C THR A 106 -3.41 -7.29 24.78
N PRO A 107 -3.80 -8.18 25.72
CA PRO A 107 -4.26 -9.53 25.37
C PRO A 107 -5.45 -9.54 24.41
N ASP A 108 -6.35 -8.57 24.53
CA ASP A 108 -7.51 -8.45 23.63
C ASP A 108 -7.09 -8.00 22.23
N GLN A 109 -6.18 -7.01 22.13
CA GLN A 109 -5.59 -6.60 20.85
C GLN A 109 -4.85 -7.77 20.18
N GLN A 110 -4.10 -8.55 20.97
CA GLN A 110 -3.39 -9.72 20.48
C GLN A 110 -4.34 -10.77 19.89
N LYS A 111 -5.47 -11.04 20.54
CA LYS A 111 -6.50 -11.95 20.01
C LYS A 111 -7.11 -11.43 18.70
N GLN A 112 -7.41 -10.14 18.63
CA GLN A 112 -7.94 -9.53 17.41
C GLN A 112 -6.94 -9.64 16.26
N LEU A 113 -5.66 -9.31 16.52
CA LEU A 113 -4.58 -9.44 15.55
C LEU A 113 -4.38 -10.89 15.08
N GLN A 114 -4.45 -11.86 16.01
CA GLN A 114 -4.36 -13.28 15.66
C GLN A 114 -5.48 -13.68 14.67
N GLY A 115 -6.71 -13.18 14.88
CA GLY A 115 -7.81 -13.37 13.95
C GLY A 115 -7.51 -12.82 12.55
N VAL A 116 -6.96 -11.61 12.48
CA VAL A 116 -6.51 -11.00 11.22
C VAL A 116 -5.46 -11.89 10.54
N PHE A 117 -4.43 -12.34 11.27
CA PHE A 117 -3.36 -13.16 10.70
C PHE A 117 -3.84 -14.55 10.22
N VAL A 118 -4.80 -15.17 10.91
CA VAL A 118 -5.39 -16.44 10.45
C VAL A 118 -6.15 -16.25 9.14
N SER A 119 -6.91 -15.16 9.00
CA SER A 119 -7.61 -14.82 7.76
C SER A 119 -6.62 -14.58 6.62
N VAL A 120 -5.58 -13.78 6.87
CA VAL A 120 -4.49 -13.51 5.93
C VAL A 120 -3.82 -14.79 5.47
N ARG A 121 -3.46 -15.69 6.40
CA ARG A 121 -2.84 -16.98 6.08
C ARG A 121 -3.72 -17.80 5.14
N THR A 122 -5.03 -17.80 5.38
CA THR A 122 -5.99 -18.55 4.55
C THR A 122 -6.06 -17.97 3.13
N GLN A 123 -6.08 -16.64 3.00
CA GLN A 123 -6.05 -15.96 1.71
C GLN A 123 -4.72 -16.19 0.97
N LEU A 124 -3.60 -16.05 1.67
CA LEU A 124 -2.26 -16.28 1.12
C LEU A 124 -2.12 -17.69 0.54
N VAL A 125 -2.55 -18.71 1.28
CA VAL A 125 -2.51 -20.10 0.80
C VAL A 125 -3.27 -20.19 -0.53
N SER A 126 -4.49 -19.67 -0.61
CA SER A 126 -5.29 -19.69 -1.85
C SER A 126 -4.66 -18.93 -3.03
N THR A 127 -3.87 -17.89 -2.78
CA THR A 127 -3.17 -17.10 -3.81
C THR A 127 -1.99 -17.84 -4.45
N PHE A 128 -1.36 -18.77 -3.74
CA PHE A 128 -0.14 -19.44 -4.19
C PHE A 128 -0.39 -20.84 -4.76
N THR A 129 0.42 -21.20 -5.76
CA THR A 129 0.49 -22.56 -6.31
C THR A 129 1.07 -23.54 -5.28
N PRO A 130 0.84 -24.86 -5.43
CA PRO A 130 1.42 -25.86 -4.52
C PRO A 130 2.95 -25.77 -4.39
N ALA A 131 3.66 -25.54 -5.49
CA ALA A 131 5.12 -25.39 -5.50
C ALA A 131 5.57 -24.14 -4.74
N GLN A 132 4.90 -23.00 -4.94
CA GLN A 132 5.18 -21.77 -4.18
C GLN A 132 4.90 -21.96 -2.69
N ARG A 133 3.81 -22.65 -2.30
CA ARG A 133 3.49 -22.96 -0.90
C ARG A 133 4.58 -23.80 -0.23
N GLN A 134 5.14 -24.77 -0.95
CA GLN A 134 6.25 -25.57 -0.45
C GLN A 134 7.46 -24.68 -0.13
N LYS A 135 7.81 -23.77 -1.05
CA LYS A 135 8.92 -22.83 -0.82
C LYS A 135 8.68 -21.90 0.36
N ILE A 136 7.46 -21.39 0.48
CA ILE A 136 7.03 -20.57 1.63
C ILE A 136 7.17 -21.36 2.93
N LEU A 137 6.77 -22.64 2.97
CA LEU A 137 6.93 -23.48 4.16
C LEU A 137 8.39 -23.71 4.53
N GLU A 138 9.28 -23.92 3.55
CA GLU A 138 10.72 -23.98 3.78
C GLU A 138 11.24 -22.68 4.38
N ASN A 139 10.83 -21.54 3.83
CA ASN A 139 11.21 -20.23 4.35
C ASN A 139 10.71 -20.03 5.79
N VAL A 140 9.47 -20.43 6.11
CA VAL A 140 8.96 -20.40 7.50
C VAL A 140 9.84 -21.22 8.42
N ARG A 141 10.14 -22.47 8.05
CA ARG A 141 11.00 -23.34 8.88
C ARG A 141 12.38 -22.72 9.11
N SER A 142 12.99 -22.21 8.05
CA SER A 142 14.29 -21.54 8.12
C SER A 142 14.27 -20.31 9.04
N LEU A 143 13.20 -19.50 8.99
CA LEU A 143 13.05 -18.33 9.86
C LEU A 143 12.81 -18.70 11.32
N LEU A 144 12.13 -19.82 11.57
CA LEU A 144 11.85 -20.34 12.91
C LEU A 144 12.99 -21.22 13.46
N GLN A 145 14.05 -21.45 12.70
CA GLN A 145 15.14 -22.37 13.03
C GLN A 145 14.65 -23.80 13.41
N LEU A 146 13.56 -24.24 12.77
CA LEU A 146 12.97 -25.58 12.92
C LEU A 146 13.47 -26.54 11.84
#